data_AF-A0A5E3XFG7-F1
#
_entry.id   AF-A0A5E3XFG7-F1
#
_cell.length_a   1.000
_cell.length_b   1.000
_cell.length_c   1.000
_cell.angle_alpha   90.00
_cell.angle_beta   90.00
_cell.angle_gamma   90.00
#
_symmetry.space_group_name_H-M   'P 1'
#
loop_
_entity.id
_entity.type
_entity.pdbx_description
1 polymer ?
#
loop_
_entity_poly.entity_id
_entity_poly.type
_entity_poly.pdbx_seq_one_letter_code
_entity_poly.pdbx_strand_id
1 'polypeptide(L)'
;MHGLRFLENPEHLPQLRLIDLHTEDFDLLSILTSFTSQGPHAVPDRFPALEDVLDARRQAGGLQAIYIHVAEEVALIKAGSIGQTSCKDLQEGTVLESVRRLEAVRGVELVTKSFDIFSI
;
A
#
# COMPACT_ATOMS: atom_id res chain seq x y z
N MET A 1 2.48 7.99 9.16
CA MET A 1 3.57 6.99 9.30
C MET A 1 4.94 7.65 9.14
N HIS A 2 5.76 7.67 10.20
CA HIS A 2 7.13 8.17 10.13
C HIS A 2 8.14 7.14 9.59
N GLY A 3 7.80 5.84 9.67
CA GLY A 3 8.69 4.74 9.30
C GLY A 3 9.00 4.63 7.80
N LEU A 4 8.06 4.95 6.91
CA LEU A 4 8.32 4.90 5.47
C LEU A 4 9.13 6.09 4.96
N ARG A 5 8.97 7.28 5.56
CA ARG A 5 9.82 8.42 5.24
C ARG A 5 11.30 8.18 5.55
N PHE A 6 11.59 7.34 6.55
CA PHE A 6 12.97 6.91 6.84
C PHE A 6 13.62 6.22 5.62
N LEU A 7 12.81 5.62 4.75
CA LEU A 7 13.26 4.90 3.56
C LEU A 7 13.48 5.82 2.37
N GLU A 8 13.10 7.10 2.42
CA GLU A 8 13.42 8.09 1.39
C GLU A 8 14.94 8.34 1.28
N ASN A 9 15.69 8.20 2.39
CA ASN A 9 17.16 8.25 2.34
C ASN A 9 17.72 6.87 1.93
N PRO A 10 18.32 6.73 0.73
CA PRO A 10 18.86 5.46 0.26
C PRO A 10 20.12 5.01 1.02
N GLU A 11 20.80 5.90 1.75
CA GLU A 11 21.96 5.53 2.60
C GLU A 11 21.54 4.64 3.77
N HIS A 12 20.30 4.76 4.23
CA HIS A 12 19.75 3.90 5.27
C HIS A 12 19.32 2.56 4.67
N LEU A 13 19.75 1.45 5.24
CA LEU A 13 19.38 0.10 4.77
C LEU A 13 19.63 -0.07 3.24
N PRO A 14 20.86 0.13 2.74
CA PRO A 14 21.14 0.16 1.29
C PRO A 14 20.89 -1.19 0.59
N GLN A 15 20.86 -2.27 1.37
CA GLN A 15 20.56 -3.63 0.89
C GLN A 15 19.06 -3.98 0.99
N LEU A 16 18.21 -3.07 1.47
CA LEU A 16 16.77 -3.31 1.50
C LEU A 16 16.23 -3.45 0.07
N ARG A 17 15.60 -4.59 -0.21
CA ARG A 17 15.03 -4.91 -1.52
C ARG A 17 13.52 -5.06 -1.48
N LEU A 18 12.97 -5.51 -0.35
CA LEU A 18 11.55 -5.80 -0.19
C LEU A 18 11.09 -5.19 1.14
N ILE A 19 9.85 -4.70 1.16
CA ILE A 19 9.14 -4.31 2.38
C ILE A 19 7.87 -5.16 2.43
N ASP A 20 7.59 -5.70 3.60
CA ASP A 20 6.41 -6.53 3.85
C ASP A 20 5.48 -5.83 4.85
N LEU A 21 4.26 -5.52 4.42
CA LEU A 21 3.23 -4.87 5.25
C LEU A 21 2.09 -5.86 5.48
N HIS A 22 2.15 -6.54 6.63
CA HIS A 22 1.23 -7.61 6.99
C HIS A 22 -0.10 -7.10 7.53
N THR A 23 -1.20 -7.86 7.35
CA THR A 23 -2.55 -7.38 7.72
C THR A 23 -2.81 -7.29 9.21
N GLU A 24 -2.02 -7.99 10.02
CA GLU A 24 -2.13 -7.90 11.47
C GLU A 24 -1.77 -6.49 11.96
N ASP A 25 -0.91 -5.80 11.21
CA ASP A 25 -0.46 -4.45 11.49
C ASP A 25 -1.14 -3.39 10.60
N PHE A 26 -1.55 -3.76 9.39
CA PHE A 26 -2.11 -2.84 8.39
C PHE A 26 -3.27 -3.44 7.59
N ASP A 27 -4.50 -3.07 7.92
CA ASP A 27 -5.68 -3.30 7.06
C ASP A 27 -5.79 -2.26 5.92
N LEU A 28 -6.72 -2.48 4.99
CA LEU A 28 -6.88 -1.58 3.83
C LEU A 28 -7.18 -0.14 4.26
N LEU A 29 -8.01 0.06 5.28
CA LEU A 29 -8.30 1.38 5.83
C LEU A 29 -7.03 2.08 6.34
N SER A 30 -6.16 1.35 7.05
CA SER A 30 -4.91 1.85 7.61
C SER A 30 -3.94 2.26 6.51
N ILE A 31 -3.87 1.48 5.42
CA ILE A 31 -3.08 1.79 4.22
C ILE A 31 -3.61 3.09 3.58
N LEU A 32 -4.91 3.18 3.28
CA LEU A 32 -5.52 4.35 2.64
C LEU A 32 -5.40 5.61 3.50
N THR A 33 -5.47 5.47 4.82
CA THR A 33 -5.30 6.59 5.76
C THR A 33 -3.84 7.04 5.85
N SER A 34 -2.89 6.11 5.79
CA SER A 34 -1.50 6.40 6.06
C SER A 34 -0.71 6.94 4.86
N PHE A 35 -1.15 6.63 3.65
CA PHE A 35 -0.44 6.98 2.42
C PHE A 35 -1.07 8.14 1.64
N THR A 36 -2.16 8.70 2.14
CA THR A 36 -2.85 9.84 1.53
C THR A 36 -2.90 11.00 2.53
N SER A 37 -2.58 12.21 2.09
CA SER A 37 -2.75 13.41 2.92
C SER A 37 -4.22 13.84 3.03
N GLN A 38 -5.06 13.36 2.12
CA GLN A 38 -6.48 13.67 2.05
C GLN A 38 -7.35 12.74 2.93
N GLY A 39 -6.75 11.68 3.48
CA GLY A 39 -7.45 10.69 4.31
C GLY A 39 -8.31 9.72 3.49
N PRO A 40 -8.96 8.76 4.16
CA PRO A 40 -9.65 7.64 3.49
C PRO A 40 -10.99 8.02 2.83
N HIS A 41 -11.51 9.23 3.10
CA HIS A 41 -12.79 9.69 2.55
C HIS A 41 -12.67 10.35 1.16
N ALA A 42 -11.45 10.59 0.69
CA ALA A 42 -11.17 11.18 -0.60
C ALA A 42 -10.41 10.18 -1.48
N VAL A 43 -10.62 10.29 -2.79
CA VAL A 43 -9.80 9.56 -3.76
C VAL A 43 -8.49 10.33 -3.89
N PRO A 44 -7.34 9.76 -3.49
CA PRO A 44 -6.07 10.46 -3.57
C PRO A 44 -5.64 10.58 -5.03
N ASP A 45 -5.18 11.76 -5.46
CA ASP A 45 -4.59 11.94 -6.80
C ASP A 45 -3.37 11.05 -7.03
N ARG A 46 -2.57 10.85 -5.97
CA ARG A 46 -1.36 10.03 -5.94
C ARG A 46 -1.13 9.49 -4.53
N PHE A 47 -0.24 8.52 -4.39
CA PHE A 47 0.30 8.06 -3.12
C PHE A 47 1.75 8.56 -2.94
N PRO A 48 1.97 9.87 -2.73
CA PRO A 48 3.29 10.47 -2.79
C PRO A 48 4.29 9.81 -1.84
N ALA A 49 3.88 9.45 -0.62
CA ALA A 49 4.77 8.77 0.32
C ALA A 49 5.24 7.38 -0.16
N LEU A 50 4.42 6.63 -0.91
CA LEU A 50 4.83 5.35 -1.51
C LEU A 50 5.69 5.59 -2.74
N GLU A 51 5.23 6.46 -3.62
CA GLU A 51 5.86 6.76 -4.90
C GLU A 51 7.25 7.37 -4.72
N ASP A 52 7.39 8.35 -3.81
CA ASP A 52 8.66 9.02 -3.54
C ASP A 52 9.69 8.05 -2.95
N VAL A 53 9.28 7.16 -2.03
CA VAL A 53 10.16 6.11 -1.46
C VAL A 53 10.61 5.14 -2.55
N LEU A 54 9.68 4.66 -3.37
CA LEU A 54 9.98 3.72 -4.46
C LEU A 54 10.89 4.36 -5.50
N ASP A 55 10.66 5.62 -5.87
CA ASP A 55 11.48 6.33 -6.85
C ASP A 55 12.88 6.64 -6.31
N ALA A 56 12.99 7.17 -5.08
CA ALA A 56 14.28 7.45 -4.44
C ALA A 56 15.14 6.19 -4.33
N ARG A 57 14.53 5.07 -3.93
CA ARG A 57 15.23 3.78 -3.81
C ARG A 57 15.60 3.19 -5.17
N ARG A 58 14.73 3.29 -6.17
CA ARG A 58 15.02 2.77 -7.52
C ARG A 58 16.21 3.47 -8.15
N GLN A 59 16.33 4.78 -7.97
CA GLN A 59 17.48 5.55 -8.47
C GLN A 59 18.80 5.12 -7.83
N ALA A 60 18.76 4.67 -6.57
CA ALA A 60 19.91 4.13 -5.85
C ALA A 60 20.18 2.63 -6.09
N GLY A 61 19.43 1.96 -6.98
CA GLY A 61 19.52 0.51 -7.20
C GLY A 61 19.01 -0.33 -6.03
N GLY A 62 18.10 0.24 -5.23
CA GLY A 62 17.57 -0.25 -3.96
C GLY A 62 16.28 -1.07 -4.07
N LEU A 63 15.32 -0.73 -3.19
CA LEU A 63 13.97 -1.32 -3.04
C LEU A 63 13.32 -1.62 -4.39
N GLN A 64 12.87 -2.86 -4.55
CA GLN A 64 12.22 -3.37 -5.75
C GLN A 64 10.70 -3.35 -5.61
N ALA A 65 10.19 -3.79 -4.45
CA ALA A 65 8.76 -3.94 -4.22
C ALA A 65 8.36 -3.69 -2.76
N ILE A 66 7.12 -3.25 -2.58
CA ILE A 66 6.40 -3.17 -1.31
C ILE A 66 5.21 -4.12 -1.42
N TYR A 67 5.20 -5.17 -0.61
CA TYR A 67 4.10 -6.13 -0.52
C TYR A 67 3.13 -5.68 0.57
N ILE A 68 1.84 -5.62 0.22
CA ILE A 68 0.77 -5.20 1.13
C ILE A 68 -0.29 -6.30 1.15
N HIS A 69 -0.53 -6.91 2.29
CA HIS A 69 -1.32 -8.14 2.41
C HIS A 69 -2.85 -7.95 2.35
N VAL A 70 -3.34 -6.98 1.60
CA VAL A 70 -4.77 -6.57 1.63
C VAL A 70 -5.62 -7.17 0.50
N ALA A 71 -5.12 -8.18 -0.22
CA ALA A 71 -5.79 -8.68 -1.43
C ALA A 71 -7.20 -9.22 -1.17
N GLU A 72 -7.46 -9.85 -0.02
CA GLU A 72 -8.78 -10.36 0.34
C GLU A 72 -9.80 -9.22 0.51
N GLU A 73 -9.42 -8.12 1.16
CA GLU A 73 -10.29 -6.95 1.29
C GLU A 73 -10.50 -6.27 -0.07
N VAL A 74 -9.46 -6.14 -0.87
CA VAL A 74 -9.55 -5.61 -2.25
C VAL A 74 -10.52 -6.43 -3.09
N ALA A 75 -10.48 -7.76 -2.99
CA ALA A 75 -11.41 -8.64 -3.69
C ALA A 75 -12.87 -8.39 -3.24
N LEU A 76 -13.11 -8.22 -1.95
CA LEU A 76 -14.44 -7.89 -1.40
C LEU A 76 -14.94 -6.52 -1.87
N ILE A 77 -14.08 -5.49 -1.90
CA ILE A 77 -14.43 -4.17 -2.44
C ILE A 77 -14.81 -4.27 -3.91
N LYS A 78 -14.00 -4.96 -4.72
CA LYS A 78 -14.27 -5.15 -6.16
C LYS A 78 -15.56 -5.95 -6.41
N ALA A 79 -15.96 -6.80 -5.47
CA ALA A 79 -17.20 -7.57 -5.51
C ALA A 79 -18.44 -6.82 -4.97
N GLY A 80 -18.33 -5.54 -4.60
CA GLY A 80 -19.46 -4.77 -4.08
C GLY A 80 -19.81 -5.10 -2.61
N SER A 81 -18.86 -5.67 -1.87
CA SER A 81 -19.07 -6.19 -0.51
C SER A 81 -18.30 -5.38 0.54
N ILE A 82 -18.27 -4.05 0.41
CA ILE A 82 -17.54 -3.15 1.32
C ILE A 82 -17.90 -3.35 2.80
N GLY A 83 -19.15 -3.72 3.11
CA GLY A 83 -19.60 -3.99 4.48
C GLY A 83 -18.85 -5.11 5.21
N GLN A 84 -18.10 -5.95 4.49
CA GLN A 84 -17.28 -7.04 5.04
C GLN A 84 -15.79 -6.67 5.20
N THR A 85 -15.45 -5.40 4.98
CA THR A 85 -14.05 -4.92 4.98
C THR A 85 -13.79 -3.94 6.13
N SER A 86 -12.53 -3.60 6.34
CA SER A 86 -12.13 -2.48 7.23
C SER A 86 -12.72 -1.15 6.79
N CYS A 87 -13.06 -1.01 5.50
CA CYS A 87 -13.58 0.21 4.88
C CYS A 87 -15.12 0.33 4.93
N LYS A 88 -15.83 -0.50 5.70
CA LYS A 88 -17.31 -0.58 5.74
C LYS A 88 -18.05 0.74 5.97
N ASP A 89 -17.41 1.71 6.64
CA ASP A 89 -18.01 3.01 6.97
C ASP A 89 -17.69 4.11 5.95
N LEU A 90 -17.01 3.75 4.85
CA LEU A 90 -16.61 4.67 3.77
C LEU A 90 -17.54 4.55 2.56
N GLN A 91 -17.47 5.56 1.69
CA GLN A 91 -18.12 5.51 0.37
C GLN A 91 -17.42 4.50 -0.54
N GLU A 92 -18.15 3.48 -0.99
CA GLU A 92 -17.61 2.37 -1.78
C GLU A 92 -16.94 2.81 -3.07
N GLY A 93 -17.55 3.76 -3.80
CA GLY A 93 -16.96 4.29 -5.02
C GLY A 93 -15.61 4.97 -4.78
N THR A 94 -15.47 5.67 -3.65
CA THR A 94 -14.20 6.30 -3.24
C THR A 94 -13.15 5.23 -2.94
N VAL A 95 -13.50 4.21 -2.15
CA VAL A 95 -12.55 3.15 -1.77
C VAL A 95 -12.12 2.35 -2.99
N LEU A 96 -13.07 1.99 -3.87
CA LEU A 96 -12.77 1.26 -5.09
C LEU A 96 -11.79 2.03 -6.00
N GLU A 97 -11.99 3.33 -6.16
CA GLU A 97 -11.08 4.15 -6.96
C GLU A 97 -9.71 4.32 -6.28
N SER A 98 -9.67 4.50 -4.96
CA SER A 98 -8.42 4.52 -4.20
C SER A 98 -7.63 3.22 -4.34
N VAL A 99 -8.32 2.06 -4.31
CA VAL A 99 -7.72 0.75 -4.55
C VAL A 99 -7.14 0.65 -5.97
N ARG A 100 -7.89 1.08 -6.99
CA ARG A 100 -7.38 1.10 -8.38
C ARG A 100 -6.11 1.93 -8.53
N ARG A 101 -6.07 3.10 -7.87
CA ARG A 101 -4.89 3.97 -7.89
C ARG A 101 -3.72 3.33 -7.14
N LEU A 102 -3.99 2.63 -6.04
CA LEU A 102 -2.94 1.92 -5.28
C LEU A 102 -2.33 0.78 -6.10
N GLU A 103 -3.16 -0.01 -6.79
CA GLU A 103 -2.71 -1.07 -7.71
C GLU A 103 -1.90 -0.52 -8.91
N ALA A 104 -2.12 0.73 -9.28
CA ALA A 104 -1.36 1.38 -10.34
C ALA A 104 0.02 1.89 -9.90
N VAL A 105 0.32 1.90 -8.59
CA VAL A 105 1.63 2.34 -8.08
C VAL A 105 2.68 1.30 -8.44
N ARG A 106 3.61 1.66 -9.34
CA ARG A 106 4.68 0.77 -9.77
C ARG A 106 5.58 0.36 -8.61
N GLY A 107 5.65 -0.94 -8.32
CA GLY A 107 6.44 -1.50 -7.23
C GLY A 107 5.64 -1.68 -5.94
N VAL A 108 4.32 -1.51 -5.97
CA VAL A 108 3.40 -1.97 -4.93
C VAL A 108 2.73 -3.25 -5.42
N GLU A 109 2.74 -4.28 -4.59
CA GLU A 109 2.10 -5.57 -4.85
C GLU A 109 1.07 -5.84 -3.76
N LEU A 110 -0.21 -5.97 -4.15
CA LEU A 110 -1.28 -6.33 -3.21
C LEU A 110 -1.41 -7.85 -3.20
N VAL A 111 -1.10 -8.46 -2.06
CA VAL A 111 -0.98 -9.92 -1.91
C VAL A 111 -1.95 -10.46 -0.87
N THR A 112 -2.18 -11.77 -0.92
CA THR A 112 -3.01 -12.47 0.08
C THR A 112 -2.26 -12.58 1.41
N LYS A 113 -2.98 -12.72 2.51
CA LYS A 113 -2.41 -12.93 3.86
C LYS A 113 -1.45 -14.10 3.98
N SER A 114 -1.60 -15.13 3.13
CA SER A 114 -0.75 -16.31 3.11
C SER A 114 0.44 -16.18 2.14
N PHE A 115 0.67 -15.02 1.54
CA PHE A 115 1.77 -14.83 0.60
C PHE A 115 3.09 -14.76 1.34
N ASP A 116 4.04 -15.63 0.99
CA ASP A 116 5.38 -15.61 1.56
C ASP A 116 6.35 -14.86 0.64
N ILE A 117 6.74 -13.65 1.06
CA ILE A 117 7.66 -12.80 0.31
C ILE A 117 9.10 -13.34 0.23
N PHE A 118 9.46 -14.34 1.03
CA PHE A 118 10.81 -14.92 1.03
C PHE A 118 10.90 -16.21 0.22
N SER A 119 9.79 -16.66 -0.35
CA SER A 119 9.70 -17.83 -1.22
C SER A 119 9.85 -17.51 -2.72
N ILE A 120 10.18 -16.27 -3.08
CA ILE A 120 10.34 -15.76 -4.47
C ILE A 120 11.81 -15.71 -4.93
#